data_AF-A0A7V5CKH1-F1
#
_entry.id   AF-A0A7V5CKH1-F1
#
_cell.length_a   1.000
_cell.length_b   1.000
_cell.length_c   1.000
_cell.angle_alpha   90.00
_cell.angle_beta   90.00
_cell.angle_gamma   90.00
#
_symmetry.space_group_name_H-M   'P 1'
#
loop_
_entity.id
_entity.type
_entity.pdbx_description
1 polymer ?
#
loop_
_entity_poly.entity_id
_entity_poly.type
_entity_poly.pdbx_seq_one_letter_code
_entity_poly.pdbx_strand_id
1 'polypeptide(L)'
;MASITFNRDELRDKIYGCWLGKSIGGTFGMPYEGLQQVQDSKGYINPTGEPIPNDDLDLQIVWLWALQDRGPLGVNAAVLGEYWLNYIVAHWSEYANCKANQRLGLVPPFSGSYNNVSVQ
;
A
#
# COMPACT_ATOMS: atom_id res chain seq x y z
N MET A 1 -20.95 5.68 -25.97
CA MET A 1 -19.98 6.24 -25.00
C MET A 1 -18.75 6.66 -25.78
N ALA A 2 -18.21 7.86 -25.54
CA ALA A 2 -16.99 8.30 -26.20
C ALA A 2 -15.79 7.47 -25.66
N SER A 3 -14.95 6.97 -26.56
CA SER A 3 -13.71 6.27 -26.19
C SER A 3 -12.70 7.27 -25.65
N ILE A 4 -12.26 7.10 -24.40
CA ILE A 4 -11.14 7.88 -23.85
C ILE A 4 -9.86 7.38 -24.53
N THR A 5 -9.09 8.30 -25.11
CA THR A 5 -7.81 7.99 -25.73
C THR A 5 -6.72 8.71 -24.96
N PHE A 6 -5.73 7.96 -24.45
CA PHE A 6 -4.61 8.52 -23.71
C PHE A 6 -3.37 8.64 -24.60
N ASN A 7 -2.63 9.73 -24.45
CA ASN A 7 -1.27 9.78 -24.94
C ASN A 7 -0.42 8.81 -24.11
N ARG A 8 0.22 7.85 -24.78
CA ARG A 8 0.97 6.77 -24.11
C ARG A 8 2.17 7.31 -23.32
N ASP A 9 2.87 8.29 -23.87
CA ASP A 9 4.08 8.85 -23.24
C ASP A 9 3.70 9.70 -22.04
N GLU A 10 2.65 10.51 -22.16
CA GLU A 10 2.12 11.31 -21.04
C GLU A 10 1.57 10.41 -19.93
N LEU A 11 0.85 9.34 -20.28
CA LEU A 11 0.34 8.39 -19.30
C LEU A 11 1.48 7.66 -18.58
N ARG A 12 2.51 7.23 -19.32
CA ARG A 12 3.70 6.58 -18.75
C ARG A 12 4.42 7.53 -17.81
N ASP A 13 4.62 8.79 -18.20
CA ASP A 13 5.30 9.80 -17.39
C ASP A 13 4.57 10.03 -16.07
N LYS A 14 3.23 10.15 -16.12
CA LYS A 14 2.40 10.30 -14.91
C LYS A 14 2.44 9.09 -14.00
N ILE A 15 2.34 7.87 -14.54
CA ILE A 15 2.43 6.63 -13.75
C ILE A 15 3.81 6.52 -13.10
N TYR A 16 4.87 6.81 -13.86
CA TYR A 16 6.24 6.76 -13.38
C TYR A 16 6.50 7.80 -12.28
N GLY A 17 6.01 9.03 -12.46
CA GLY A 17 6.07 10.08 -11.44
C GLY A 17 5.33 9.70 -10.16
N CYS A 18 4.16 9.05 -10.27
CA CYS A 18 3.41 8.54 -9.12
C CYS A 18 4.21 7.49 -8.34
N TRP A 19 4.80 6.52 -9.07
CA TRP A 19 5.63 5.47 -8.48
C TRP A 19 6.85 6.04 -7.74
N LEU A 20 7.61 6.91 -8.42
CA LEU A 20 8.76 7.57 -7.82
C LEU A 20 8.37 8.42 -6.61
N GLY A 21 7.31 9.23 -6.74
CA GLY A 21 6.84 10.11 -5.67
C GLY A 21 6.46 9.33 -4.40
N LYS A 22 5.81 8.16 -4.55
CA LYS A 22 5.51 7.27 -3.42
C LYS A 22 6.76 6.71 -2.77
N SER A 23 7.73 6.23 -3.57
CA SER A 23 9.00 5.72 -3.04
C SER A 23 9.81 6.80 -2.31
N ILE A 24 9.87 8.01 -2.88
CA ILE A 24 10.51 9.20 -2.32
C ILE A 24 9.84 9.57 -1.00
N GLY A 25 8.51 9.72 -1.01
CA GLY A 25 7.73 10.12 0.16
C GLY A 25 7.83 9.11 1.31
N GLY A 26 7.66 7.81 1.04
CA GLY A 26 7.78 6.77 2.05
C GLY A 26 9.18 6.71 2.65
N THR A 27 10.23 6.78 1.82
CA THR A 27 11.61 6.77 2.31
C THR A 27 11.95 8.01 3.14
N PHE A 28 11.52 9.19 2.69
CA PHE A 28 11.80 10.43 3.40
C PHE A 28 11.01 10.55 4.71
N GLY A 29 9.75 10.12 4.69
CA GLY A 29 8.81 10.30 5.79
C GLY A 29 8.93 9.26 6.91
N MET A 30 9.28 8.02 6.59
CA MET A 30 9.29 6.89 7.55
C MET A 30 10.09 7.18 8.84
N PRO A 31 11.27 7.82 8.83
CA PRO A 31 12.00 8.13 10.06
C PRO A 31 11.29 9.11 11.01
N TYR A 32 10.31 9.85 10.51
CA TYR A 32 9.57 10.88 11.25
C TYR A 32 8.15 10.45 11.59
N GLU A 33 7.77 9.21 11.25
CA GLU A 33 6.44 8.68 11.53
C GLU A 33 6.11 8.73 13.02
N GLY A 34 4.91 9.21 13.37
CA GLY A 34 4.45 9.35 14.75
C GLY A 34 4.99 10.57 15.52
N LEU A 35 5.94 11.34 14.95
CA LEU A 35 6.45 12.54 15.61
C LEU A 35 5.50 13.72 15.44
N GLN A 36 5.03 14.27 16.56
CA GLN A 36 4.10 15.41 16.60
C GLN A 36 4.85 16.75 16.78
N GLN A 37 5.78 17.06 15.88
CA GLN A 37 6.57 18.29 15.93
C GLN A 37 6.94 18.78 14.52
N VAL A 38 7.31 20.06 14.42
CA VAL A 38 7.90 20.60 13.19
C VAL A 38 9.28 19.98 13.00
N GLN A 39 9.50 19.37 11.84
CA GLN A 39 10.78 18.76 11.49
C GLN A 39 11.60 19.73 10.63
N ASP A 40 12.90 19.88 10.94
CA ASP A 40 13.85 20.60 10.08
C ASP A 40 14.68 19.60 9.25
N SER A 41 14.00 18.87 8.37
CA SER A 41 14.61 17.80 7.57
C SER A 41 15.45 18.37 6.42
N LYS A 42 16.76 18.12 6.42
CA LYS A 42 17.72 18.64 5.42
C LYS A 42 17.96 17.71 4.22
N GLY A 43 17.31 16.55 4.19
CA GLY A 43 17.51 15.53 3.16
C GLY A 43 17.19 14.14 3.69
N TYR A 44 17.53 13.13 2.89
CA TYR A 44 17.42 11.74 3.27
C TYR A 44 18.46 11.37 4.33
N ILE A 45 18.06 10.58 5.32
CA ILE A 45 18.97 10.04 6.33
C ILE A 45 19.62 8.71 5.89
N ASN A 46 19.01 8.03 4.92
CA ASN A 46 19.45 6.77 4.36
C ASN A 46 20.43 6.98 3.18
N PRO A 47 21.32 6.01 2.92
CA PRO A 47 22.17 6.04 1.73
C PRO A 47 21.36 6.14 0.43
N THR A 48 21.91 6.86 -0.55
CA THR A 48 21.32 6.95 -1.89
C THR A 48 21.19 5.56 -2.51
N GLY A 49 20.01 5.27 -3.07
CA GLY A 49 19.73 4.00 -3.73
C GLY A 49 19.15 2.92 -2.81
N GLU A 50 19.06 3.18 -1.51
CA GLU A 50 18.46 2.26 -0.54
C GLU A 50 17.14 2.83 -0.01
N PRO A 51 16.00 2.61 -0.70
CA PRO A 51 14.71 3.03 -0.18
C PRO A 51 14.39 2.28 1.11
N ILE A 52 13.77 2.97 2.06
CA ILE A 52 13.39 2.37 3.34
C ILE A 52 12.10 1.56 3.16
N PRO A 53 12.05 0.29 3.61
CA PRO A 53 10.83 -0.51 3.58
C PRO A 53 9.69 0.17 4.36
N ASN A 54 8.51 0.22 3.76
CA ASN A 54 7.30 0.79 4.35
C ASN A 54 6.06 0.10 3.77
N ASP A 55 4.99 0.08 4.56
CA ASP A 55 3.72 -0.52 4.18
C ASP A 55 3.05 0.21 3.01
N ASP A 56 3.21 1.54 2.89
CA ASP A 56 2.63 2.33 1.80
C ASP A 56 2.96 1.73 0.41
N LEU A 57 4.22 1.39 0.16
CA LEU A 57 4.65 0.81 -1.12
C LEU A 57 4.43 -0.70 -1.18
N ASP A 58 4.70 -1.43 -0.09
CA ASP A 58 4.56 -2.88 -0.03
C ASP A 58 3.14 -3.33 -0.34
N LEU A 59 2.14 -2.65 0.26
CA LEU A 59 0.72 -2.91 0.01
C LEU A 59 0.38 -2.74 -1.47
N GLN A 60 0.88 -1.69 -2.11
CA GLN A 60 0.61 -1.42 -3.52
C GLN A 60 1.27 -2.43 -4.46
N ILE A 61 2.48 -2.89 -4.14
CA ILE A 61 3.16 -3.95 -4.89
C ILE A 61 2.34 -5.25 -4.84
N VAL A 62 1.81 -5.60 -3.66
CA VAL A 62 0.95 -6.78 -3.50
C VAL A 62 -0.34 -6.64 -4.33
N TRP A 63 -0.93 -5.44 -4.40
CA TRP A 63 -2.11 -5.21 -5.25
C TRP A 63 -1.77 -5.29 -6.73
N LEU A 64 -0.63 -4.76 -7.15
CA LEU A 64 -0.15 -4.86 -8.51
C LEU A 64 0.09 -6.32 -8.90
N TRP A 65 0.65 -7.13 -7.99
CA TRP A 65 0.75 -8.57 -8.18
C TRP A 65 -0.65 -9.17 -8.39
N ALA A 66 -1.59 -8.93 -7.48
CA ALA A 66 -2.93 -9.50 -7.58
C ALA A 66 -3.62 -9.16 -8.92
N LEU A 67 -3.43 -7.92 -9.40
CA LEU A 67 -3.89 -7.48 -10.72
C LEU A 67 -3.20 -8.21 -11.88
N GLN A 68 -1.89 -8.44 -11.81
CA GLN A 68 -1.15 -9.19 -12.84
C GLN A 68 -1.57 -10.67 -12.87
N ASP A 69 -1.80 -11.27 -11.70
CA ASP A 69 -2.12 -12.68 -11.55
C ASP A 69 -3.59 -13.00 -11.87
N ARG A 70 -4.54 -12.15 -11.44
CA ARG A 70 -5.99 -12.38 -11.58
C ARG A 70 -6.63 -11.58 -12.71
N GLY A 71 -5.92 -10.60 -13.27
CA GLY A 71 -6.45 -9.64 -14.23
C GLY A 71 -7.37 -8.59 -13.58
N PRO A 72 -7.68 -7.50 -14.31
CA PRO A 72 -8.42 -6.35 -13.74
C PRO A 72 -9.85 -6.67 -13.31
N LEU A 73 -10.47 -7.71 -13.88
CA LEU A 73 -11.82 -8.16 -13.52
C LEU A 73 -11.83 -9.27 -12.46
N GLY A 74 -10.67 -9.86 -12.17
CA GLY A 74 -10.51 -10.94 -11.20
C GLY A 74 -10.15 -10.47 -9.79
N VAL A 75 -9.97 -9.17 -9.59
CA VAL A 75 -9.62 -8.58 -8.29
C VAL A 75 -10.88 -8.04 -7.62
N ASN A 76 -11.09 -8.45 -6.37
CA ASN A 76 -12.09 -7.92 -5.46
C ASN A 76 -11.53 -7.90 -4.03
N ALA A 77 -12.32 -7.43 -3.06
CA ALA A 77 -11.88 -7.32 -1.67
C ALA A 77 -11.46 -8.68 -1.05
N ALA A 78 -12.18 -9.77 -1.36
CA ALA A 78 -11.84 -11.09 -0.84
C ALA A 78 -10.51 -11.59 -1.40
N VAL A 79 -10.30 -11.43 -2.72
CA VAL A 79 -9.04 -11.75 -3.38
C VAL A 79 -7.91 -10.95 -2.76
N LEU A 80 -8.01 -9.62 -2.70
CA LEU A 80 -6.96 -8.79 -2.08
C LEU A 80 -6.68 -9.20 -0.63
N GLY A 81 -7.71 -9.56 0.14
CA GLY A 81 -7.57 -10.11 1.48
C GLY A 81 -6.69 -11.36 1.55
N GLU A 82 -6.84 -12.29 0.62
CA GLU A 82 -5.97 -13.48 0.49
C GLU A 82 -4.53 -13.10 0.16
N TYR A 83 -4.29 -12.16 -0.75
CA TYR A 83 -2.94 -11.69 -1.05
C TYR A 83 -2.30 -11.03 0.17
N TRP A 84 -3.07 -10.28 0.96
CA TRP A 84 -2.57 -9.69 2.20
C TRP A 84 -2.18 -10.74 3.23
N LEU A 85 -2.93 -11.84 3.33
CA LEU A 85 -2.59 -12.94 4.24
C LEU A 85 -1.30 -13.65 3.84
N ASN A 86 -1.05 -13.78 2.54
CA ASN A 86 0.05 -14.58 1.99
C ASN A 86 1.35 -13.81 1.81
N TYR A 87 1.29 -12.53 1.39
CA TYR A 87 2.48 -11.79 0.95
C TYR A 87 2.90 -10.67 1.89
N ILE A 88 1.99 -10.16 2.71
CA ILE A 88 2.34 -9.15 3.70
C ILE A 88 2.77 -9.87 4.95
N VAL A 89 4.07 -9.88 5.22
CA VAL A 89 4.61 -10.59 6.39
C VAL A 89 4.34 -9.80 7.68
N ALA A 90 4.55 -8.50 7.65
CA ALA A 90 4.39 -7.65 8.81
C ALA A 90 2.92 -7.53 9.27
N HIS A 91 2.78 -7.20 10.55
CA HIS A 91 1.52 -7.13 11.28
C HIS A 91 1.39 -5.75 11.93
N TRP A 92 1.39 -4.69 11.12
CA TRP A 92 1.10 -3.34 11.62
C TRP A 92 -0.32 -3.27 12.20
N SER A 93 -0.50 -2.46 13.24
CA SER A 93 -1.65 -2.49 14.15
C SER A 93 -3.01 -2.56 13.42
N GLU A 94 -3.26 -1.66 12.48
CA GLU A 94 -4.52 -1.61 11.73
C GLU A 94 -4.77 -2.82 10.82
N TYR A 95 -3.72 -3.34 10.16
CA TYR A 95 -3.84 -4.49 9.25
C TYR A 95 -3.77 -5.83 9.98
N ALA A 96 -3.14 -5.87 11.16
CA ALA A 96 -3.03 -7.06 12.00
C ALA A 96 -4.41 -7.57 12.42
N ASN A 97 -5.29 -6.66 12.85
CA ASN A 97 -6.68 -6.99 13.18
C ASN A 97 -7.42 -7.56 11.97
N CYS A 98 -7.26 -6.94 10.80
CA CYS A 98 -7.82 -7.46 9.55
C CYS A 98 -7.36 -8.89 9.25
N LYS A 99 -6.05 -9.15 9.32
CA LYS A 99 -5.48 -10.48 9.05
C LYS A 99 -5.89 -11.51 10.11
N ALA A 100 -5.97 -11.13 11.38
CA ALA A 100 -6.44 -12.00 12.45
C ALA A 100 -7.89 -12.41 12.23
N ASN A 101 -8.77 -11.44 11.94
CA ASN A 101 -10.18 -11.69 11.63
C ASN A 101 -10.35 -12.62 10.43
N GLN A 102 -9.59 -12.41 9.34
CA GLN A 102 -9.64 -13.28 8.18
C GLN A 102 -9.20 -14.72 8.51
N ARG A 103 -8.18 -14.90 9.34
CA ARG A 103 -7.74 -16.23 9.81
C ARG A 103 -8.78 -16.92 10.70
N LEU A 104 -9.64 -16.16 11.36
CA LEU A 104 -10.79 -16.67 12.12
C LEU A 104 -12.03 -16.91 11.25
N GLY A 105 -11.94 -16.68 9.94
CA GLY A 105 -13.02 -16.87 8.97
C GLY A 105 -13.89 -15.63 8.73
N LEU A 106 -13.60 -14.50 9.39
CA LEU A 106 -14.27 -13.23 9.11
C LEU A 106 -13.57 -12.53 7.95
N VAL A 107 -14.16 -12.65 6.76
CA VAL A 107 -13.62 -12.09 5.50
C VAL A 107 -14.09 -10.65 5.24
N PRO A 108 -13.48 -9.93 4.28
CA PRO A 108 -13.99 -8.64 3.83
C PRO A 108 -15.50 -8.68 3.47
N PRO A 109 -16.25 -7.59 3.71
CA PRO A 109 -15.78 -6.26 4.09
C PRO A 109 -15.60 -6.03 5.60
N PHE A 110 -15.97 -6.99 6.46
CA PHE A 110 -16.00 -6.78 7.91
C PHE A 110 -14.67 -7.06 8.63
N SER A 111 -13.76 -7.77 7.96
CA SER A 111 -12.47 -8.15 8.54
C SER A 111 -11.68 -6.96 9.08
N GLY A 112 -11.72 -5.81 8.40
CA GLY A 112 -10.95 -4.62 8.80
C GLY A 112 -11.53 -3.81 9.96
N SER A 113 -12.82 -3.96 10.28
CA SER A 113 -13.50 -3.11 11.27
C SER A 113 -13.92 -3.85 12.53
N TYR A 114 -14.18 -5.15 12.45
CA TYR A 114 -14.58 -5.94 13.60
C TYR A 114 -13.47 -5.95 14.67
N ASN A 115 -13.80 -5.46 15.87
CA ASN A 115 -12.88 -5.34 17.00
C ASN A 115 -11.57 -4.59 16.67
N ASN A 116 -11.60 -3.65 15.73
CA ASN A 116 -10.42 -2.85 15.39
C ASN A 116 -10.45 -1.49 16.10
N VAL A 117 -9.69 -1.37 17.19
CA VAL A 117 -9.63 -0.14 18.00
C VAL A 117 -8.92 1.03 17.31
N SER A 118 -8.18 0.79 16.22
CA SER A 118 -7.52 1.85 15.45
C SER A 118 -8.44 2.55 14.44
N VAL A 119 -9.67 2.04 14.26
CA VAL A 119 -10.66 2.53 13.27
C VAL A 119 -11.96 2.99 13.95
N GLN A 120 -11.96 3.10 15.29
CA GLN A 120 -13.04 3.68 16.11
C GLN A 120 -12.78 5.16 16.37
#